data_AF-A0A924SD39-F1
#
_entry.id   AF-A0A924SD39-F1
#
_cell.length_a   1.000
_cell.length_b   1.000
_cell.length_c   1.000
_cell.angle_alpha   90.00
_cell.angle_beta   90.00
_cell.angle_gamma   90.00
#
_symmetry.space_group_name_H-M   'P 1'
#
loop_
_entity.id
_entity.type
_entity.pdbx_description
1 polymer ?
#
loop_
_entity_poly.entity_id
_entity_poly.type
_entity_poly.pdbx_seq_one_letter_code
_entity_poly.pdbx_strand_id
1 'polypeptide(L)' 'MNKRIRRKRVRRMLLVELAVLFREPADAIRWLETPLDQFEGRTPRQTIASGEIERVTLLLDELRAAQEKKKAS' A
#
# COMPACT_ATOMS: atom_id res chain seq x y z
N MET A 1 -10.96 10.57 18.36
CA MET A 1 -9.90 9.55 18.12
C MET A 1 -8.56 10.24 17.89
N ASN A 2 -7.55 9.95 18.71
CA ASN A 2 -6.26 10.66 18.70
C ASN A 2 -5.49 10.40 17.38
N LYS A 3 -4.90 11.45 16.76
CA LYS A 3 -4.15 11.36 15.48
C LYS A 3 -3.04 10.30 15.52
N ARG A 4 -2.40 10.11 16.68
CA ARG A 4 -1.39 9.05 16.89
C ARG A 4 -1.95 7.65 16.73
N ILE A 5 -3.16 7.41 17.25
CA ILE A 5 -3.84 6.11 17.17
C ILE A 5 -4.23 5.80 15.72
N ARG A 6 -4.76 6.80 14.99
CA ARG A 6 -5.09 6.65 13.55
C ARG A 6 -3.86 6.26 12.73
N ARG A 7 -2.73 6.96 12.86
CA ARG A 7 -1.49 6.62 12.13
C ARG A 7 -0.96 5.22 12.46
N LYS A 8 -1.00 4.81 13.73
CA LYS A 8 -0.57 3.47 14.14
C LYS A 8 -1.43 2.38 13.48
N ARG A 9 -2.75 2.59 13.42
CA ARG A 9 -3.69 1.69 12.75
C ARG A 9 -3.41 1.58 11.25
N VAL A 10 -3.25 2.72 10.57
CA VAL A 10 -2.98 2.74 9.12
C VAL A 10 -1.65 2.07 8.79
N ARG A 11 -0.57 2.30 9.56
CA ARG A 11 0.71 1.61 9.35
C ARG A 11 0.59 0.09 9.48
N ARG A 12 -0.17 -0.39 10.47
CA ARG A 12 -0.37 -1.83 10.67
C ARG A 12 -1.16 -2.44 9.52
N MET A 13 -2.17 -1.73 9.01
CA MET A 13 -2.94 -2.13 7.84
C MET A 13 -2.06 -2.23 6.59
N LEU A 14 -1.22 -1.21 6.34
CA LEU A 14 -0.29 -1.19 5.21
C LEU A 14 0.66 -2.42 5.19
N LEU A 15 1.22 -2.80 6.35
CA LEU A 15 2.08 -3.97 6.45
C LEU A 15 1.34 -5.28 6.14
N VAL A 16 0.09 -5.39 6.60
CA VAL A 16 -0.75 -6.57 6.34
C VAL A 16 -1.07 -6.67 4.85
N GLU A 17 -1.52 -5.57 4.22
CA GLU A 17 -1.87 -5.58 2.80
C GLU A 17 -0.65 -5.90 1.92
N LEU A 18 0.53 -5.34 2.23
CA LEU A 18 1.77 -5.69 1.53
C LEU A 18 2.10 -7.19 1.65
N ALA A 19 1.95 -7.77 2.85
CA ALA A 19 2.21 -9.20 3.06
C ALA A 19 1.18 -10.11 2.36
N VAL A 20 -0.04 -9.63 2.12
CA VAL A 20 -1.07 -10.37 1.37
C VAL A 20 -0.82 -10.28 -0.13
N LEU A 21 -0.45 -9.11 -0.64
CA LEU A 21 -0.30 -8.85 -2.07
C LEU A 21 0.99 -9.42 -2.66
N PHE A 22 2.07 -9.43 -1.87
CA PHE A 22 3.39 -9.85 -2.32
C PHE A 22 3.82 -11.12 -1.59
N ARG A 23 4.12 -12.17 -2.36
CA ARG A 23 4.63 -13.44 -1.80
C ARG A 23 6.02 -13.27 -1.19
N GLU A 24 6.87 -12.48 -1.84
CA GLU A 24 8.24 -12.25 -1.42
C GLU A 24 8.43 -10.83 -0.89
N PRO A 25 9.14 -10.65 0.24
CA PRO A 25 9.44 -9.32 0.77
C PRO A 25 10.17 -8.41 -0.24
N ALA A 26 11.02 -9.00 -1.10
CA ALA A 26 11.75 -8.27 -2.12
C ALA A 26 10.81 -7.62 -3.15
N ASP A 27 9.71 -8.27 -3.51
CA ASP A 27 8.72 -7.71 -4.42
C ASP A 27 7.95 -6.55 -3.79
N ALA A 28 7.60 -6.65 -2.51
CA ALA A 28 6.97 -5.57 -1.78
C ALA A 28 7.90 -4.34 -1.70
N ILE A 29 9.20 -4.55 -1.41
CA ILE A 29 10.20 -3.48 -1.38
C ILE A 29 10.35 -2.85 -2.77
N ARG A 30 10.50 -3.66 -3.81
CA ARG A 30 10.59 -3.19 -5.19
C ARG A 30 9.37 -2.36 -5.59
N TRP A 31 8.17 -2.80 -5.22
CA TRP A 31 6.95 -2.04 -5.47
C TRP A 31 6.94 -0.69 -4.73
N LEU A 32 7.33 -0.67 -3.46
CA LEU A 32 7.45 0.56 -2.66
C LEU A 32 8.44 1.58 -3.24
N GLU A 33 9.41 1.11 -4.03
CA GLU A 33 10.45 1.91 -4.66
C GLU A 33 10.21 2.18 -6.15
N THR A 34 9.17 1.60 -6.75
CA THR A 34 8.82 1.82 -8.15
C THR A 34 7.96 3.08 -8.27
N PRO A 35 8.31 4.03 -9.17
CA PRO A 35 7.45 5.16 -9.51
C PRO A 35 6.11 4.71 -10.06
N LEU A 36 5.01 5.29 -9.58
CA LEU A 36 3.66 4.96 -10.03
C LEU A 36 2.92 6.21 -10.53
N ASP A 37 2.23 6.08 -11.66
CA ASP A 37 1.43 7.17 -12.25
C ASP A 37 0.31 7.62 -11.30
N GLN A 38 -0.25 6.68 -10.51
CA GLN A 38 -1.25 6.95 -9.48
C GLN A 38 -0.75 7.93 -8.40
N PHE A 39 0.57 8.07 -8.27
CA PHE A 39 1.24 9.00 -7.35
C PHE A 39 2.01 10.10 -8.06
N GLU A 40 1.63 10.41 -9.31
CA GLU A 40 2.23 11.50 -10.11
C GLU A 40 3.74 11.28 -10.32
N GLY A 41 4.14 10.04 -10.58
CA GLY A 41 5.54 9.65 -10.79
C GLY A 41 6.37 9.51 -9.50
N ARG A 42 5.75 9.66 -8.33
CA ARG A 42 6.40 9.37 -7.03
C ARG A 42 6.32 7.88 -6.71
N THR A 43 7.24 7.43 -5.86
CA THR A 43 7.19 6.06 -5.32
C THR A 43 6.19 5.99 -4.16
N PRO A 44 5.56 4.82 -3.90
CA PRO A 44 4.70 4.64 -2.73
C PRO A 44 5.40 5.03 -1.42
N ARG A 45 6.71 4.76 -1.31
CA ARG A 45 7.53 5.16 -0.16
C ARG A 45 7.61 6.68 0.00
N GLN A 46 7.79 7.43 -1.08
CA GLN A 46 7.79 8.90 -1.06
C GLN A 46 6.41 9.45 -0.67
N THR A 47 5.33 8.87 -1.19
CA THR A 47 3.94 9.24 -0.85
C THR A 47 3.61 8.97 0.64
N ILE A 48 4.14 7.89 1.21
CA ILE A 48 4.04 7.64 2.66
C ILE A 48 4.79 8.72 3.45
N ALA A 49 6.00 9.09 3.00
CA ALA A 49 6.85 10.07 3.65
C ALA A 49 6.25 11.50 3.62
N SER A 50 5.51 11.87 2.56
CA SER A 50 4.77 13.13 2.49
C SER A 50 3.54 13.19 3.40
N GLY A 51 3.19 12.07 4.06
CA GLY A 51 2.03 11.97 4.94
C GLY A 51 0.75 11.50 4.25
N GLU A 52 0.81 11.15 2.97
CA GLU A 52 -0.32 10.66 2.16
C GLU A 52 -0.51 9.13 2.26
N ILE A 53 -0.29 8.55 3.44
CA ILE A 53 -0.35 7.08 3.67
C ILE A 53 -1.71 6.50 3.27
N GLU A 54 -2.79 7.26 3.45
CA GLU A 54 -4.16 6.81 3.14
C GLU A 54 -4.32 6.57 1.63
N ARG A 55 -3.68 7.37 0.78
CA ARG A 55 -3.67 7.21 -0.68
C ARG A 55 -2.97 5.91 -1.09
N VAL A 56 -1.87 5.56 -0.43
CA VAL A 56 -1.15 4.30 -0.69
C VAL A 56 -1.95 3.09 -0.22
N THR A 57 -2.61 3.21 0.93
CA THR A 57 -3.42 2.11 1.47
C THR A 57 -4.63 1.83 0.58
N LEU A 58 -5.29 2.88 0.07
CA LEU A 58 -6.40 2.75 -0.89
C LEU A 58 -5.98 1.96 -2.14
N LEU A 59 -4.81 2.27 -2.72
CA LEU A 59 -4.31 1.56 -3.89
C LEU A 59 -4.03 0.08 -3.59
N LEU A 60 -3.50 -0.24 -2.40
CA LEU A 60 -3.29 -1.63 -1.99
C LEU A 60 -4.62 -2.39 -1.87
N ASP A 61 -5.65 -1.76 -1.28
CA ASP A 61 -6.99 -2.36 -1.19
C ASP A 61 -7.57 -2.67 -2.59
N GLU A 62 -7.41 -1.75 -3.56
CA GLU A 62 -7.84 -1.94 -4.95
C GLU A 62 -7.09 -3.09 -5.64
N LEU A 63 -5.77 -3.16 -5.48
CA LEU A 63 -4.94 -4.23 -6.04
C LEU A 63 -5.35 -5.60 -5.47
N ARG A 64 -5.69 -5.64 -4.19
CA ARG A 64 -6.13 -6.87 -3.53
C ARG A 64 -7.50 -7.31 -4.05
N ALA A 65 -8.45 -6.40 -4.12
CA ALA A 65 -9.76 -6.68 -4.69
C ALA A 65 -9.66 -7.19 -6.15
N ALA A 66 -8.73 -6.64 -6.93
CA ALA A 66 -8.46 -7.11 -8.29
C ALA A 66 -7.86 -8.53 -8.32
N GLN A 67 -6.98 -8.89 -7.39
CA GLN A 67 -6.46 -10.26 -7.27
C GLN A 67 -7.53 -11.27 -6.84
N GLU A 68 -8.40 -10.90 -5.90
CA GLU A 68 -9.48 -11.78 -5.43
C GLU A 68 -10.48 -12.09 -6.55
N LYS A 69 -10.86 -11.08 -7.35
CA LYS A 69 -11.71 -11.28 -8.54
C LYS A 69 -11.10 -12.26 -9.55
N LYS A 70 -9.79 -12.20 -9.76
CA LYS A 70 -9.07 -13.12 -10.67
C LYS A 70 -8.99 -14.56 -10.16
N LYS A 71 -9.07 -14.79 -8.84
CA LYS A 71 -9.07 -16.14 -8.26
C LYS A 71 -10.46 -16.78 -8.26
N ALA A 72 -11.52 -15.97 -8.35
CA ALA A 72 -12.91 -16.41 -8.34
C ALA A 72 -13.51 -16.62 -9.74
N SER A 73 -12.76 -16.26 -10.79
CA SER A 73 -13.08 -16.54 -12.21
C SER A 73 -12.30 -17.77 -12.68
#